data_AF-A0A1Q7G3B5-F1
#
_entry.id   AF-A0A1Q7G3B5-F1
#
_cell.length_a   1.000
_cell.length_b   1.000
_cell.length_c   1.000
_cell.angle_alpha   90.00
_cell.angle_beta   90.00
_cell.angle_gamma   90.00
#
_symmetry.space_group_name_H-M   'P 1'
#
loop_
_entity.id
_entity.type
_entity.pdbx_description
1 polymer ?
#
loop_
_entity_poly.entity_id
_entity_poly.type
_entity_poly.pdbx_seq_one_letter_code
_entity_poly.pdbx_strand_id
1 'polypeptide(L)'
;MEGKFTKFFYMSVQKSGMMSSKLPALLFLTTVLLLSSVIAMLPVANAVTRNTFNDEHITARFGNTKVCGDHLCGPGEFQKMMEKLNNAEIRHATATPATPTTNTTTPTTNTTTPTTNTTTPTTNTTTPTTTPVENMSKVQNMSQIIPMMETPMWITKTGTLTSVQDPGQGHENHQLAIILPPSDKVYTGVISWTSSKPIQIVELTGPLGSGDDKGQPIWTTDGKTKFALTLVDVNETTGSFSFTGNALAVHYPKSSSFTVSYAVSYMGSSASDMVKTGTLTSVQDPGQGHESHQLALILPPSEKAYHGILTYSASEPVQLVSLIGPIDPAVDKKGQMVYTMDGKTWFALVFIEPGTQAGTWEFAGNAIAVHTKNITPFQVSYTVDAHN
;
A
#
# COMPACT_ATOMS: atom_id res chain seq x y z
N MET A 1 -10.10 27.87 3.62
CA MET A 1 -11.50 28.04 4.06
C MET A 1 -11.73 27.07 5.19
N GLU A 2 -11.21 27.43 6.37
CA GLU A 2 -11.30 26.65 7.60
C GLU A 2 -12.41 27.23 8.46
N GLY A 3 -13.13 26.37 9.17
CA GLY A 3 -14.10 26.77 10.17
C GLY A 3 -15.54 26.52 9.77
N LYS A 4 -16.02 25.29 10.01
CA LYS A 4 -17.45 25.00 10.23
C LYS A 4 -17.75 23.58 10.77
N PHE A 5 -16.91 23.02 11.66
CA PHE A 5 -17.17 21.68 12.23
C PHE A 5 -17.29 21.57 13.75
N THR A 6 -17.30 22.69 14.50
CA THR A 6 -17.18 22.63 15.97
C THR A 6 -18.35 23.25 16.74
N LYS A 7 -19.60 23.08 16.30
CA LYS A 7 -20.72 23.63 17.06
C LYS A 7 -22.03 22.83 16.95
N PHE A 8 -22.03 21.59 17.44
CA PHE A 8 -23.28 20.87 17.74
C PHE A 8 -23.12 19.80 18.83
N PHE A 9 -22.39 20.07 19.93
CA PHE A 9 -22.42 19.18 21.09
C PHE A 9 -22.22 19.97 22.38
N TYR A 10 -23.29 20.60 22.87
CA TYR A 10 -23.42 20.97 24.29
C TYR A 10 -24.90 21.21 24.59
N MET A 11 -25.58 20.22 25.19
CA MET A 11 -26.58 20.36 26.26
C MET A 11 -27.33 19.04 26.54
N SER A 12 -27.63 18.83 27.82
CA SER A 12 -28.43 17.75 28.43
C SER A 12 -27.66 16.43 28.65
N VAL A 13 -27.54 15.86 29.86
CA VAL A 13 -28.54 15.71 30.94
C VAL A 13 -27.87 15.70 32.31
N GLN A 14 -28.54 16.33 33.29
CA GLN A 14 -28.25 16.33 34.72
C GLN A 14 -28.81 15.09 35.46
N LYS A 15 -28.10 14.73 36.55
CA LYS A 15 -28.57 14.22 37.86
C LYS A 15 -29.59 13.07 37.93
N SER A 16 -29.13 11.95 38.49
CA SER A 16 -29.75 11.21 39.61
C SER A 16 -28.65 10.30 40.18
N GLY A 17 -28.22 10.39 41.44
CA GLY A 17 -28.98 10.01 42.63
C GLY A 17 -28.23 8.85 43.29
N MET A 18 -27.32 9.19 44.20
CA MET A 18 -26.42 8.29 44.94
C MET A 18 -27.22 7.42 45.93
N MET A 19 -27.03 6.10 45.91
CA MET A 19 -27.36 5.25 47.05
C MET A 19 -26.30 4.16 47.24
N SER A 20 -25.76 4.15 48.45
CA SER A 20 -24.62 3.39 48.93
C SER A 20 -25.03 1.96 49.33
N SER A 21 -24.37 0.96 48.75
CA SER A 21 -24.33 -0.41 49.32
C SER A 21 -22.90 -0.95 49.25
N LYS A 22 -22.02 -0.43 50.11
CA LYS A 22 -20.69 -0.99 50.35
C LYS A 22 -20.81 -2.23 51.23
N LEU A 23 -21.11 -3.39 50.65
CA LEU A 23 -20.95 -4.67 51.34
C LEU A 23 -20.60 -5.89 50.46
N PRO A 24 -20.72 -5.89 49.10
CA PRO A 24 -20.26 -7.04 48.30
C PRO A 24 -18.80 -6.90 47.79
N ALA A 25 -18.21 -5.71 47.83
CA ALA A 25 -16.85 -5.48 47.30
C ALA A 25 -15.71 -6.03 48.19
N LEU A 26 -15.98 -6.29 49.47
CA LEU A 26 -14.97 -6.77 50.43
C LEU A 26 -14.82 -8.30 50.43
N LEU A 27 -15.81 -9.03 49.91
CA LEU A 27 -15.81 -10.50 49.84
C LEU A 27 -15.19 -11.06 48.55
N PHE A 28 -15.07 -10.25 47.49
CA PHE A 28 -14.37 -10.65 46.26
C PHE A 28 -12.85 -10.42 46.31
N LEU A 29 -12.38 -9.54 47.20
CA LEU A 29 -10.94 -9.23 47.30
C LEU A 29 -10.17 -10.27 48.14
N THR A 30 -10.85 -11.02 49.00
CA THR A 30 -10.22 -12.04 49.87
C THR A 30 -10.12 -13.42 49.24
N THR A 31 -10.94 -13.74 48.22
CA THR A 31 -10.91 -15.04 47.53
C THR A 31 -9.90 -15.09 46.39
N VAL A 32 -9.54 -13.96 45.78
CA VAL A 32 -8.53 -13.92 44.70
C VAL A 32 -7.09 -13.94 45.22
N LEU A 33 -6.86 -13.58 46.50
CA LEU A 33 -5.50 -13.54 47.07
C LEU A 33 -4.94 -14.89 47.57
N LEU A 34 -5.75 -15.97 47.62
CA LEU A 34 -5.33 -17.27 48.19
C LEU A 34 -4.94 -18.35 47.16
N LEU A 35 -4.83 -18.00 45.87
CA LEU A 35 -4.47 -18.96 44.80
C LEU A 35 -3.17 -18.63 44.03
N SER A 36 -2.35 -17.69 44.51
CA SER A 36 -1.07 -17.34 43.86
C SER A 36 0.15 -17.69 44.73
N SER A 37 0.46 -18.97 44.82
CA SER A 37 1.79 -19.41 45.26
C SER A 37 2.18 -20.75 44.62
N VAL A 38 2.53 -20.70 43.34
CA VAL A 38 3.49 -21.64 42.74
C VAL A 38 4.46 -20.81 41.90
N ILE A 39 5.58 -20.43 42.50
CA ILE A 39 6.76 -19.91 41.79
C ILE A 39 7.44 -21.13 41.18
N ALA A 40 7.21 -21.39 39.90
CA ALA A 40 8.08 -22.25 39.11
C ALA A 40 9.16 -21.37 38.48
N MET A 41 10.40 -21.52 38.96
CA MET A 41 11.58 -20.92 38.33
C MET A 41 11.73 -21.50 36.92
N LEU A 42 11.60 -20.65 35.90
CA LEU A 42 12.04 -20.96 34.55
C LEU A 42 13.49 -20.47 34.37
N PRO A 43 14.40 -21.30 33.82
CA PRO A 43 15.76 -20.87 33.53
C PRO A 43 15.76 -19.81 32.43
N VAL A 44 16.51 -18.72 32.65
CA VAL A 44 16.77 -17.69 31.65
C VAL A 44 17.69 -18.31 30.59
N ALA A 45 17.15 -18.57 29.40
CA ALA A 45 17.97 -18.99 28.27
C ALA A 45 18.69 -17.76 27.69
N ASN A 46 19.90 -17.48 28.20
CA ASN A 46 20.91 -16.74 27.46
C ASN A 46 21.53 -17.70 26.44
N ALA A 47 21.20 -17.54 25.16
CA ALA A 47 21.91 -18.21 24.07
C ALA A 47 22.22 -17.19 22.97
N VAL A 48 23.17 -16.29 23.25
CA VAL A 48 23.98 -15.67 22.20
C VAL A 48 25.02 -16.72 21.80
N THR A 49 24.74 -17.49 20.75
CA THR A 49 25.76 -18.24 20.03
C THR A 49 26.29 -17.34 18.91
N ARG A 50 27.56 -16.97 19.05
CA ARG A 50 28.32 -16.20 18.05
C ARG A 50 28.49 -17.08 16.81
N ASN A 51 27.75 -16.79 15.75
CA ASN A 51 27.88 -17.52 14.49
C ASN A 51 29.11 -17.03 13.74
N THR A 52 30.05 -17.94 13.48
CA THR A 52 31.23 -17.72 12.65
C THR A 52 30.86 -17.96 11.18
N PHE A 53 30.00 -17.11 10.63
CA PHE A 53 29.78 -17.06 9.18
C PHE A 53 30.55 -15.86 8.61
N ASN A 54 31.23 -16.13 7.50
CA ASN A 54 32.06 -15.16 6.80
C ASN A 54 31.13 -14.24 6.00
N ASP A 55 30.85 -13.04 6.53
CA ASP A 55 29.93 -12.06 5.95
C ASP A 55 30.55 -11.27 4.77
N GLU A 56 31.11 -11.97 3.78
CA GLU A 56 31.37 -11.33 2.48
C GLU A 56 30.12 -11.41 1.60
N HIS A 57 29.14 -10.55 1.88
CA HIS A 57 28.18 -10.16 0.87
C HIS A 57 28.87 -9.20 -0.10
N ILE A 58 29.31 -9.74 -1.25
CA ILE A 58 29.70 -8.93 -2.40
C ILE A 58 28.43 -8.24 -2.93
N THR A 59 28.10 -7.09 -2.34
CA THR A 59 27.12 -6.16 -2.91
C THR A 59 27.82 -5.42 -4.04
N ALA A 60 27.67 -5.92 -5.27
CA ALA A 60 28.01 -5.16 -6.45
C ALA A 60 27.08 -3.94 -6.54
N ARG A 61 27.51 -2.80 -6.01
CA ARG A 61 26.92 -1.49 -6.31
C ARG A 61 27.17 -1.17 -7.78
N PHE A 62 26.18 -1.40 -8.63
CA PHE A 62 26.12 -0.75 -9.93
C PHE A 62 24.94 0.23 -9.97
N GLY A 63 25.21 1.40 -10.55
CA GLY A 63 24.48 2.64 -10.36
C GLY A 63 23.12 2.72 -11.05
N ASN A 64 22.54 3.93 -10.97
CA ASN A 64 21.20 4.35 -11.37
C ASN A 64 20.88 4.20 -12.88
N THR A 65 21.01 3.02 -13.46
CA THR A 65 20.71 2.77 -14.87
C THR A 65 19.35 2.09 -15.00
N LYS A 66 18.40 2.76 -15.67
CA LYS A 66 17.05 2.26 -15.95
C LYS A 66 17.12 1.15 -17.01
N VAL A 67 16.24 0.15 -16.94
CA VAL A 67 16.19 -0.97 -17.90
C VAL A 67 14.92 -0.89 -18.76
N CYS A 68 15.07 -1.10 -20.07
CA CYS A 68 14.02 -0.98 -21.07
C CYS A 68 13.93 -2.30 -21.85
N GLY A 69 13.13 -3.24 -21.34
CA GLY A 69 13.02 -4.58 -21.93
C GLY A 69 14.28 -5.40 -21.69
N ASP A 70 15.12 -5.55 -22.72
CA ASP A 70 16.30 -6.43 -22.74
C ASP A 70 17.65 -5.70 -22.62
N HIS A 71 17.65 -4.38 -22.41
CA HIS A 71 18.87 -3.57 -22.30
C HIS A 71 18.71 -2.36 -21.37
N LEU A 72 19.82 -1.68 -21.05
CA LEU A 72 19.79 -0.42 -20.30
C LEU A 72 19.21 0.69 -21.16
N CYS A 73 18.19 1.38 -20.65
CA CYS A 73 17.46 2.42 -21.37
C CYS A 73 18.38 3.49 -21.93
N GLY A 74 18.18 3.82 -23.21
CA GLY A 74 18.62 5.10 -23.75
C GLY A 74 17.84 6.28 -23.17
N PRO A 75 18.33 7.53 -23.31
CA PRO A 75 17.60 8.73 -22.90
C PRO A 75 16.18 8.78 -23.52
N GLY A 76 15.15 8.88 -22.67
CA GLY A 76 13.75 9.03 -23.09
C GLY A 76 13.04 7.73 -23.48
N GLU A 77 13.75 6.59 -23.52
CA GLU A 77 13.16 5.30 -23.87
C GLU A 77 12.23 4.76 -22.78
N PHE A 78 12.62 4.93 -21.52
CA PHE A 78 11.81 4.55 -20.36
C PHE A 78 10.45 5.25 -20.33
N GLN A 79 10.40 6.55 -20.68
CA GLN A 79 9.14 7.30 -20.75
C GLN A 79 8.24 6.77 -21.87
N LYS A 80 8.78 6.43 -23.04
CA LYS A 80 8.01 5.84 -24.14
C LYS A 80 7.46 4.45 -23.79
N MET A 81 8.20 3.68 -23.00
CA MET A 81 7.73 2.38 -22.51
C MET A 81 6.56 2.56 -21.53
N MET A 82 6.70 3.44 -20.54
CA MET A 82 5.63 3.74 -19.59
C MET A 82 4.37 4.30 -20.26
N GLU A 83 4.53 5.18 -21.26
CA GLU A 83 3.42 5.72 -22.03
C GLU A 83 2.70 4.64 -22.87
N LYS A 84 3.44 3.65 -23.40
CA LYS A 84 2.84 2.51 -24.11
C LYS A 84 2.07 1.59 -23.17
N LEU A 85 2.56 1.37 -21.95
CA LEU A 85 1.89 0.57 -20.93
C LEU A 85 0.58 1.26 -20.47
N ASN A 86 0.64 2.54 -20.10
CA ASN A 86 -0.55 3.32 -19.75
C ASN A 86 -1.58 3.36 -20.89
N ASN A 87 -1.14 3.53 -22.14
CA ASN A 87 -2.05 3.55 -23.29
C ASN A 87 -2.62 2.16 -23.66
N ALA A 88 -1.99 1.07 -23.21
CA ALA A 88 -2.55 -0.27 -23.35
C ALA A 88 -3.65 -0.51 -22.32
N GLU A 89 -3.48 0.01 -21.10
CA GLU A 89 -4.49 -0.03 -20.03
C GLU A 89 -5.73 0.81 -20.39
N ILE A 90 -5.55 2.00 -20.98
CA ILE A 90 -6.67 2.88 -21.39
C ILE A 90 -7.48 2.30 -22.56
N ARG A 91 -6.85 1.60 -23.50
CA ARG A 91 -7.54 1.05 -24.69
C ARG A 91 -8.47 -0.12 -24.39
N HIS A 92 -8.30 -0.81 -23.26
CA HIS A 92 -9.24 -1.83 -22.81
C HIS A 92 -10.46 -1.25 -22.07
N ALA A 93 -10.40 0.01 -21.61
CA ALA A 93 -11.52 0.66 -20.93
C ALA A 93 -12.60 1.24 -21.88
N THR A 94 -12.34 1.31 -23.20
CA THR A 94 -13.28 1.93 -24.18
C THR A 94 -13.81 1.01 -25.29
N ALA A 95 -13.48 -0.28 -25.30
CA ALA A 95 -13.94 -1.18 -26.36
C ALA A 95 -15.21 -1.96 -25.98
N THR A 96 -16.37 -1.51 -26.47
CA THR A 96 -17.60 -2.34 -26.60
C THR A 96 -17.60 -3.00 -28.00
N PRO A 97 -18.14 -4.22 -28.19
CA PRO A 97 -17.81 -5.04 -29.35
C PRO A 97 -18.61 -4.66 -30.61
N ALA A 98 -17.92 -4.51 -31.74
CA ALA A 98 -18.52 -4.47 -33.07
C ALA A 98 -18.02 -5.65 -33.92
N THR A 99 -18.99 -6.39 -34.45
CA THR A 99 -18.92 -7.60 -35.30
C THR A 99 -18.31 -7.29 -36.69
N PRO A 100 -17.72 -8.28 -37.41
CA PRO A 100 -16.69 -8.03 -38.41
C PRO A 100 -17.25 -7.83 -39.83
N THR A 101 -16.56 -7.03 -40.65
CA THR A 101 -16.73 -7.03 -42.11
C THR A 101 -15.40 -6.82 -42.84
N THR A 102 -14.98 -7.89 -43.51
CA THR A 102 -14.39 -8.01 -44.85
C THR A 102 -13.34 -7.01 -45.38
N ASN A 103 -12.18 -7.62 -45.68
CA ASN A 103 -11.08 -7.20 -46.54
C ASN A 103 -11.48 -6.49 -47.85
N THR A 104 -10.72 -5.47 -48.23
CA THR A 104 -10.29 -5.25 -49.63
C THR A 104 -8.95 -4.52 -49.66
N THR A 105 -8.03 -5.07 -50.46
CA THR A 105 -6.62 -4.71 -50.65
C THR A 105 -6.41 -3.69 -51.78
N THR A 106 -5.19 -3.12 -51.79
CA THR A 106 -4.36 -2.64 -52.95
C THR A 106 -4.42 -1.12 -53.30
N PRO A 107 -3.40 -0.49 -53.94
CA PRO A 107 -2.08 -0.12 -53.37
C PRO A 107 -1.52 1.30 -53.78
N THR A 108 -0.40 1.70 -53.14
CA THR A 108 0.69 2.61 -53.59
C THR A 108 0.35 4.07 -53.98
N THR A 109 1.17 5.08 -53.64
CA THR A 109 2.42 5.41 -54.35
C THR A 109 3.29 6.40 -53.54
N ASN A 110 4.59 6.14 -53.49
CA ASN A 110 5.65 7.04 -53.00
C ASN A 110 5.95 8.13 -54.03
N THR A 111 6.23 9.36 -53.60
CA THR A 111 7.07 10.30 -54.36
C THR A 111 7.88 11.20 -53.43
N THR A 112 9.18 10.96 -53.42
CA THR A 112 10.30 11.81 -53.00
C THR A 112 10.44 13.02 -53.93
N THR A 113 10.86 14.20 -53.46
CA THR A 113 12.24 14.74 -53.63
C THR A 113 12.26 16.23 -53.17
N PRO A 114 13.42 16.76 -52.68
CA PRO A 114 13.50 17.94 -51.81
C PRO A 114 13.93 19.23 -52.54
N THR A 115 13.85 20.36 -51.84
CA THR A 115 14.55 21.61 -52.23
C THR A 115 15.32 22.19 -51.06
N THR A 116 16.63 22.28 -51.26
CA THR A 116 17.64 22.91 -50.40
C THR A 116 17.93 24.30 -50.96
N ASN A 117 17.97 25.34 -50.12
CA ASN A 117 18.58 26.61 -50.47
C ASN A 117 19.69 26.95 -49.47
N THR A 118 20.88 27.17 -50.01
CA THR A 118 22.12 27.57 -49.36
C THR A 118 22.23 29.10 -49.33
N THR A 119 22.75 29.68 -48.25
CA THR A 119 23.64 30.85 -48.29
C THR A 119 24.45 30.95 -46.99
N THR A 120 25.73 31.24 -47.14
CA THR A 120 26.83 31.18 -46.14
C THR A 120 27.10 32.59 -45.55
N PRO A 121 28.16 32.86 -44.72
CA PRO A 121 28.01 33.56 -43.44
C PRO A 121 28.73 34.94 -43.43
N THR A 122 28.53 35.72 -42.37
CA THR A 122 29.41 36.86 -42.06
C THR A 122 29.78 36.88 -40.59
N THR A 123 31.05 36.57 -40.35
CA THR A 123 31.85 36.84 -39.15
C THR A 123 32.16 38.33 -39.07
N ASN A 124 32.21 38.90 -37.87
CA ASN A 124 33.09 40.05 -37.60
C ASN A 124 33.64 39.98 -36.17
N THR A 125 34.96 40.06 -36.12
CA THR A 125 35.86 40.04 -34.97
C THR A 125 36.18 41.48 -34.55
N THR A 126 36.20 41.77 -33.26
CA THR A 126 37.11 42.78 -32.68
C THR A 126 37.38 42.47 -31.20
N THR A 127 38.64 42.59 -30.81
CA THR A 127 39.26 42.43 -29.47
C THR A 127 40.17 43.68 -29.27
N PRO A 128 40.80 43.92 -28.11
CA PRO A 128 40.33 44.45 -26.83
C PRO A 128 41.02 45.79 -26.43
N THR A 129 40.70 46.32 -25.22
CA THR A 129 41.64 46.88 -24.19
C THR A 129 41.15 48.19 -23.56
N THR A 130 40.84 48.18 -22.26
CA THR A 130 41.53 48.91 -21.15
C THR A 130 40.66 48.89 -19.87
N THR A 131 41.21 48.42 -18.76
CA THR A 131 40.71 48.55 -17.37
C THR A 131 40.97 49.96 -16.82
N PRO A 132 40.23 50.40 -15.76
CA PRO A 132 40.72 50.20 -14.39
C PRO A 132 39.65 49.74 -13.38
N VAL A 133 40.19 49.10 -12.34
CA VAL A 133 39.55 48.51 -11.17
C VAL A 133 38.87 49.58 -10.30
N GLU A 134 37.61 49.35 -9.89
CA GLU A 134 37.15 49.78 -8.58
C GLU A 134 36.11 48.82 -7.99
N ASN A 135 36.28 48.62 -6.69
CA ASN A 135 35.75 47.62 -5.81
C ASN A 135 34.23 47.78 -5.59
N MET A 136 33.44 46.70 -5.67
CA MET A 136 32.28 46.51 -4.78
C MET A 136 31.77 45.06 -4.82
N SER A 137 32.05 44.37 -3.72
CA SER A 137 31.34 43.22 -3.20
C SER A 137 29.82 43.35 -3.29
N LYS A 138 29.17 42.48 -4.07
CA LYS A 138 27.80 42.03 -3.81
C LYS A 138 27.53 40.70 -4.51
N VAL A 139 27.90 39.59 -3.88
CA VAL A 139 27.34 38.28 -4.19
C VAL A 139 25.87 38.32 -3.75
N GLN A 140 24.95 38.54 -4.68
CA GLN A 140 23.53 38.30 -4.42
C GLN A 140 23.31 36.80 -4.40
N ASN A 141 23.14 36.30 -3.18
CA ASN A 141 22.68 34.97 -2.83
C ASN A 141 21.31 34.73 -3.45
N MET A 142 21.27 34.02 -4.57
CA MET A 142 20.03 33.49 -5.12
C MET A 142 19.67 32.29 -4.24
N SER A 143 18.81 32.50 -3.24
CA SER A 143 18.23 31.39 -2.47
C SER A 143 17.51 30.46 -3.44
N GLN A 144 18.19 29.39 -3.84
CA GLN A 144 17.54 28.19 -4.33
C GLN A 144 16.70 27.67 -3.17
N ILE A 145 15.41 27.97 -3.20
CA ILE A 145 14.43 27.26 -2.40
C ILE A 145 14.33 25.88 -3.04
N ILE A 146 15.24 24.99 -2.66
CA ILE A 146 15.04 23.56 -2.85
C ILE A 146 13.80 23.26 -2.01
N PRO A 147 12.68 22.76 -2.57
CA PRO A 147 11.61 22.27 -1.74
C PRO A 147 12.21 21.18 -0.86
N MET A 148 12.34 21.45 0.44
CA MET A 148 12.65 20.41 1.41
C MET A 148 11.54 19.39 1.24
N MET A 149 11.90 18.22 0.70
CA MET A 149 11.07 17.04 0.82
C MET A 149 10.87 16.86 2.33
N GLU A 150 9.64 17.12 2.79
CA GLU A 150 9.29 16.99 4.20
C GLU A 150 9.56 15.53 4.56
N THR A 151 10.67 15.28 5.28
CA THR A 151 11.02 13.91 5.66
C THR A 151 9.89 13.41 6.52
N PRO A 152 9.22 12.31 6.13
CA PRO A 152 8.00 11.91 6.80
C PRO A 152 8.34 11.52 8.24
N MET A 153 7.75 12.27 9.18
CA MET A 153 8.00 12.13 10.60
C MET A 153 6.98 11.15 11.19
N TRP A 154 7.46 10.22 12.00
CA TRP A 154 6.58 9.36 12.80
C TRP A 154 5.77 10.19 13.80
N ILE A 155 4.45 9.97 13.80
CA ILE A 155 3.50 10.61 14.70
C ILE A 155 2.97 9.55 15.66
N THR A 156 3.05 9.83 16.96
CA THR A 156 2.47 8.99 18.00
C THR A 156 1.24 9.66 18.61
N LYS A 157 0.15 8.91 18.72
CA LYS A 157 -1.07 9.32 19.44
C LYS A 157 -1.46 8.23 20.43
N THR A 158 -1.99 8.63 21.56
CA THR A 158 -2.62 7.73 22.53
C THR A 158 -3.99 8.27 22.91
N GLY A 159 -4.88 7.40 23.35
CA GLY A 159 -6.19 7.84 23.80
C GLY A 159 -7.08 6.71 24.27
N THR A 160 -8.21 7.10 24.86
CA THR A 160 -9.30 6.18 25.19
C THR A 160 -10.56 6.67 24.50
N LEU A 161 -11.23 5.79 23.76
CA LEU A 161 -12.46 6.07 23.04
C LEU A 161 -13.56 5.13 23.53
N THR A 162 -14.77 5.65 23.62
CA THR A 162 -15.99 4.83 23.64
C THR A 162 -16.50 4.74 22.22
N SER A 163 -16.83 3.53 21.78
CA SER A 163 -17.38 3.31 20.44
C SER A 163 -18.72 4.01 20.27
N VAL A 164 -19.03 4.30 19.01
CA VAL A 164 -20.35 4.77 18.58
C VAL A 164 -20.96 3.75 17.62
N GLN A 165 -22.25 3.89 17.33
CA GLN A 165 -22.87 3.17 16.22
C GLN A 165 -22.09 3.41 14.93
N ASP A 166 -21.78 2.34 14.19
CA ASP A 166 -21.06 2.47 12.92
C ASP A 166 -21.90 3.31 11.94
N PRO A 167 -21.37 4.44 11.42
CA PRO A 167 -22.09 5.29 10.50
C PRO A 167 -22.11 4.73 9.07
N GLY A 168 -21.43 3.61 8.81
CA GLY A 168 -21.46 2.91 7.53
C GLY A 168 -22.83 2.33 7.22
N GLN A 169 -23.32 2.58 6.02
CA GLN A 169 -24.59 2.00 5.53
C GLN A 169 -24.49 0.47 5.52
N GLY A 170 -25.49 -0.20 6.12
CA GLY A 170 -25.50 -1.66 6.31
C GLY A 170 -24.76 -2.16 7.57
N HIS A 171 -24.10 -1.27 8.32
CA HIS A 171 -23.39 -1.59 9.56
C HIS A 171 -24.10 -1.02 10.81
N GLU A 172 -25.37 -0.62 10.70
CA GLU A 172 -26.08 0.12 11.75
C GLU A 172 -26.22 -0.67 13.06
N ASN A 173 -26.12 -2.00 13.02
CA ASN A 173 -26.18 -2.84 14.21
C ASN A 173 -24.82 -3.05 14.87
N HIS A 174 -23.76 -2.42 14.37
CA HIS A 174 -22.39 -2.58 14.85
C HIS A 174 -21.89 -1.34 15.59
N GLN A 175 -20.67 -1.44 16.11
CA GLN A 175 -19.99 -0.35 16.80
C GLN A 175 -18.61 -0.10 16.19
N LEU A 176 -18.20 1.17 16.14
CA LEU A 176 -16.96 1.62 15.55
C LEU A 176 -16.28 2.67 16.46
N ALA A 177 -14.95 2.64 16.53
CA ALA A 177 -14.15 3.72 17.07
C ALA A 177 -13.02 4.07 16.07
N ILE A 178 -13.10 5.26 15.49
CA ILE A 178 -12.14 5.74 14.49
C ILE A 178 -10.90 6.30 15.20
N ILE A 179 -9.73 5.80 14.80
CA ILE A 179 -8.44 6.18 15.40
C ILE A 179 -7.70 7.13 14.45
N LEU A 180 -7.60 6.76 13.17
CA LEU A 180 -7.14 7.63 12.09
C LEU A 180 -8.29 7.81 11.09
N PRO A 181 -8.81 9.03 10.91
CA PRO A 181 -9.91 9.27 9.99
C PRO A 181 -9.45 9.09 8.52
N PRO A 182 -10.39 8.89 7.59
CA PRO A 182 -10.09 8.84 6.16
C PRO A 182 -9.26 10.05 5.70
N SER A 183 -8.28 9.79 4.83
CA SER A 183 -7.29 10.75 4.36
C SER A 183 -6.86 10.45 2.92
N ASP A 184 -6.39 11.46 2.21
CA ASP A 184 -5.72 11.32 0.91
C ASP A 184 -4.31 10.71 1.03
N LYS A 185 -3.72 10.77 2.22
CA LYS A 185 -2.46 10.10 2.56
C LYS A 185 -2.67 8.61 2.83
N VAL A 186 -1.63 7.83 2.54
CA VAL A 186 -1.49 6.46 3.03
C VAL A 186 -0.87 6.51 4.42
N TYR A 187 -1.59 5.99 5.41
CA TYR A 187 -1.04 5.78 6.74
C TYR A 187 -0.41 4.42 6.83
N THR A 188 0.78 4.34 7.41
CA THR A 188 1.45 3.08 7.72
C THR A 188 2.03 3.15 9.11
N GLY A 189 1.83 2.09 9.90
CA GLY A 189 2.28 2.11 11.28
C GLY A 189 1.89 0.89 12.08
N VAL A 190 1.94 1.06 13.40
CA VAL A 190 1.55 0.03 14.36
C VAL A 190 0.59 0.65 15.38
N ILE A 191 -0.49 -0.08 15.64
CA ILE A 191 -1.40 0.19 16.76
C ILE A 191 -1.23 -0.88 17.82
N SER A 192 -1.25 -0.48 19.10
CA SER A 192 -1.46 -1.38 20.23
C SER A 192 -2.70 -0.94 21.01
N TRP A 193 -3.48 -1.89 21.54
CA TRP A 193 -4.74 -1.58 22.21
C TRP A 193 -5.02 -2.48 23.41
N THR A 194 -5.93 -2.01 24.26
CA THR A 194 -6.75 -2.82 25.17
C THR A 194 -8.21 -2.37 25.08
N SER A 195 -9.15 -3.30 25.00
CA SER A 195 -10.57 -3.05 24.75
C SER A 195 -11.47 -3.88 25.68
N SER A 196 -12.68 -3.37 25.94
CA SER A 196 -13.66 -4.06 26.79
C SER A 196 -14.41 -5.19 26.07
N LYS A 197 -14.21 -5.33 24.76
CA LYS A 197 -14.76 -6.38 23.89
C LYS A 197 -13.68 -6.83 22.89
N PRO A 198 -13.70 -8.10 22.43
CA PRO A 198 -12.86 -8.52 21.32
C PRO A 198 -13.26 -7.74 20.07
N ILE A 199 -12.28 -7.17 19.37
CA ILE A 199 -12.51 -6.25 18.24
C ILE A 199 -12.09 -6.87 16.91
N GLN A 200 -12.44 -6.18 15.83
CA GLN A 200 -11.86 -6.32 14.51
C GLN A 200 -11.10 -5.03 14.19
N ILE A 201 -9.98 -5.13 13.45
CA ILE A 201 -9.31 -3.96 12.89
C ILE A 201 -10.02 -3.58 11.59
N VAL A 202 -10.24 -2.29 11.38
CA VAL A 202 -10.79 -1.73 10.15
C VAL A 202 -9.72 -0.91 9.46
N GLU A 203 -9.42 -1.28 8.22
CA GLU A 203 -8.65 -0.46 7.30
C GLU A 203 -9.52 -0.09 6.10
N LEU A 204 -9.44 1.17 5.67
CA LEU A 204 -10.12 1.64 4.47
C LEU A 204 -9.11 1.94 3.37
N THR A 205 -9.43 1.49 2.16
CA THR A 205 -8.69 1.77 0.93
C THR A 205 -9.54 2.68 0.05
N GLY A 206 -9.02 3.82 -0.37
CA GLY A 206 -9.73 4.75 -1.25
C GLY A 206 -9.62 6.23 -0.86
N PRO A 207 -10.53 7.09 -1.36
CA PRO A 207 -11.82 6.77 -1.98
C PRO A 207 -11.73 5.95 -3.28
N LEU A 208 -12.73 5.11 -3.52
CA LEU A 208 -12.84 4.30 -4.74
C LEU A 208 -13.31 5.15 -5.93
N GLY A 209 -12.76 4.85 -7.12
CA GLY A 209 -13.23 5.40 -8.38
C GLY A 209 -14.60 4.85 -8.80
N SER A 210 -15.17 5.45 -9.84
CA SER A 210 -16.44 4.97 -10.40
C SER A 210 -16.27 3.60 -11.05
N GLY A 211 -16.98 2.58 -10.54
CA GLY A 211 -16.88 1.20 -11.01
C GLY A 211 -15.77 0.37 -10.36
N ASP A 212 -15.09 0.96 -9.38
CA ASP A 212 -14.07 0.29 -8.55
C ASP A 212 -14.66 -0.35 -7.29
N ASP A 213 -15.98 -0.60 -7.25
CA ASP A 213 -16.72 -1.17 -6.13
C ASP A 213 -17.40 -2.52 -6.50
N LYS A 214 -16.72 -3.34 -7.30
CA LYS A 214 -17.29 -4.57 -7.87
C LYS A 214 -17.01 -5.80 -7.02
N GLY A 215 -17.86 -6.01 -6.02
CA GLY A 215 -17.99 -7.28 -5.31
C GLY A 215 -17.17 -7.38 -4.03
N GLN A 216 -16.14 -6.56 -3.85
CA GLN A 216 -15.43 -6.45 -2.59
C GLN A 216 -16.30 -5.75 -1.52
N PRO A 217 -16.07 -6.01 -0.23
CA PRO A 217 -16.71 -5.25 0.84
C PRO A 217 -16.43 -3.75 0.71
N ILE A 218 -17.47 -2.93 0.89
CA ILE A 218 -17.38 -1.47 0.84
C ILE A 218 -17.91 -0.83 2.13
N TRP A 219 -17.39 0.35 2.43
CA TRP A 219 -17.89 1.22 3.50
C TRP A 219 -18.20 2.61 2.96
N THR A 220 -19.36 3.14 3.32
CA THR A 220 -19.82 4.49 2.92
C THR A 220 -20.80 5.05 3.95
N THR A 221 -20.68 6.34 4.25
CA THR A 221 -21.63 7.05 5.14
C THR A 221 -22.70 7.82 4.36
N ASP A 222 -22.40 8.20 3.12
CA ASP A 222 -23.23 9.09 2.30
C ASP A 222 -23.80 8.41 1.04
N GLY A 223 -23.42 7.15 0.78
CA GLY A 223 -23.80 6.39 -0.40
C GLY A 223 -23.09 6.82 -1.69
N LYS A 224 -22.20 7.82 -1.62
CA LYS A 224 -21.49 8.42 -2.76
C LYS A 224 -20.00 8.16 -2.67
N THR A 225 -19.39 8.52 -1.54
CA THR A 225 -17.99 8.30 -1.26
C THR A 225 -17.83 6.88 -0.72
N LYS A 226 -17.22 6.01 -1.53
CA LYS A 226 -17.04 4.59 -1.21
C LYS A 226 -15.59 4.33 -0.90
N PHE A 227 -15.35 3.47 0.08
CA PHE A 227 -14.04 2.92 0.40
C PHE A 227 -14.13 1.40 0.31
N ALA A 228 -13.08 0.75 -0.15
CA ALA A 228 -12.96 -0.68 0.04
C ALA A 228 -12.67 -0.95 1.52
N LEU A 229 -13.44 -1.86 2.08
CA LEU A 229 -13.42 -2.21 3.49
C LEU A 229 -12.58 -3.47 3.70
N THR A 230 -11.58 -3.36 4.57
CA THR A 230 -10.83 -4.51 5.09
C THR A 230 -11.15 -4.65 6.57
N LEU A 231 -11.74 -5.80 6.92
CA LEU A 231 -11.96 -6.21 8.30
C LEU A 231 -10.99 -7.33 8.64
N VAL A 232 -10.10 -7.09 9.60
CA VAL A 232 -9.21 -8.13 10.14
C VAL A 232 -9.76 -8.59 11.48
N ASP A 233 -10.21 -9.84 11.52
CA ASP A 233 -10.76 -10.44 12.73
C ASP A 233 -9.64 -10.86 13.68
N VAL A 234 -9.22 -9.94 14.54
CA VAL A 234 -8.25 -10.25 15.60
C VAL A 234 -8.91 -11.04 16.73
N ASN A 235 -10.20 -10.80 17.01
CA ASN A 235 -10.99 -11.45 18.06
C ASN A 235 -10.33 -11.45 19.46
N GLU A 236 -9.56 -10.41 19.77
CA GLU A 236 -8.84 -10.27 21.04
C GLU A 236 -9.14 -8.92 21.71
N THR A 237 -9.06 -8.88 23.04
CA THR A 237 -9.26 -7.66 23.85
C THR A 237 -7.98 -6.85 24.07
N THR A 238 -6.83 -7.38 23.65
CA THR A 238 -5.54 -6.69 23.72
C THR A 238 -4.68 -7.16 22.57
N GLY A 239 -3.82 -6.31 22.04
CA GLY A 239 -2.95 -6.72 20.94
C GLY A 239 -2.13 -5.59 20.36
N SER A 240 -1.39 -5.94 19.32
CA SER A 240 -0.69 -5.01 18.45
C SER A 240 -0.84 -5.46 17.00
N PHE A 241 -0.91 -4.50 16.08
CA PHE A 241 -1.15 -4.77 14.67
C PHE A 241 -0.44 -3.74 13.79
N SER A 242 0.33 -4.23 12.82
CA SER A 242 0.92 -3.41 11.76
C SER A 242 -0.11 -3.19 10.66
N PHE A 243 -0.22 -1.96 10.17
CA PHE A 243 -1.34 -1.56 9.32
C PHE A 243 -0.85 -0.67 8.17
N THR A 244 -1.55 -0.70 7.04
CA THR A 244 -1.42 0.27 5.95
C THR A 244 -2.78 0.60 5.34
N GLY A 245 -3.12 1.88 5.19
CA GLY A 245 -4.46 2.26 4.72
C GLY A 245 -4.72 3.77 4.73
N ASN A 246 -5.83 4.19 4.14
CA ASN A 246 -6.28 5.59 4.16
C ASN A 246 -7.03 5.95 5.45
N ALA A 247 -7.46 4.95 6.23
CA ALA A 247 -8.08 5.12 7.56
C ALA A 247 -7.76 3.91 8.45
N LEU A 248 -7.83 4.12 9.77
CA LEU A 248 -7.72 3.07 10.78
C LEU A 248 -8.82 3.24 11.83
N ALA A 249 -9.56 2.17 12.08
CA ALA A 249 -10.55 2.10 13.15
C ALA A 249 -10.56 0.72 13.81
N VAL A 250 -11.24 0.62 14.95
CA VAL A 250 -11.58 -0.66 15.58
C VAL A 250 -13.09 -0.84 15.59
N HIS A 251 -13.54 -2.06 15.34
CA HIS A 251 -14.93 -2.41 15.11
C HIS A 251 -15.37 -3.55 16.04
N TYR A 252 -16.63 -3.53 16.46
CA TYR A 252 -17.28 -4.65 17.12
C TYR A 252 -18.58 -4.99 16.37
N PRO A 253 -18.74 -6.22 15.85
CA PRO A 253 -19.86 -6.60 14.98
C PRO A 253 -21.18 -6.83 15.74
N LYS A 254 -21.38 -6.12 16.86
CA LYS A 254 -22.62 -6.17 17.65
C LYS A 254 -22.96 -4.77 18.17
N SER A 255 -24.20 -4.60 18.58
CA SER A 255 -24.77 -3.29 18.92
C SER A 255 -24.30 -2.73 20.27
N SER A 256 -23.70 -3.55 21.15
CA SER A 256 -23.26 -3.07 22.46
C SER A 256 -21.98 -2.24 22.34
N SER A 257 -22.00 -1.02 22.87
CA SER A 257 -20.82 -0.17 22.93
C SER A 257 -19.63 -0.86 23.62
N PHE A 258 -18.42 -0.52 23.19
CA PHE A 258 -17.18 -0.90 23.83
C PHE A 258 -16.30 0.32 24.12
N THR A 259 -15.30 0.14 24.97
CA THR A 259 -14.27 1.14 25.21
C THR A 259 -12.94 0.56 24.77
N VAL A 260 -12.09 1.37 24.14
CA VAL A 260 -10.75 1.01 23.71
C VAL A 260 -9.76 2.07 24.16
N SER A 261 -8.67 1.65 24.79
CA SER A 261 -7.49 2.47 25.01
C SER A 261 -6.41 2.03 24.01
N TYR A 262 -5.82 2.97 23.30
CA TYR A 262 -4.87 2.69 22.22
C TYR A 262 -3.63 3.56 22.30
N ALA A 263 -2.54 3.06 21.71
CA ALA A 263 -1.39 3.81 21.27
C ALA A 263 -1.16 3.49 19.80
N VAL A 264 -1.03 4.52 18.95
CA VAL A 264 -0.76 4.37 17.51
C VAL A 264 0.47 5.19 17.16
N SER A 265 1.44 4.56 16.52
CA SER A 265 2.60 5.21 15.90
C SER A 265 2.47 5.02 14.40
N TYR A 266 2.47 6.11 13.64
CA TYR A 266 2.25 6.04 12.20
C TYR A 266 2.99 7.12 11.42
N MET A 267 3.18 6.85 10.14
CA MET A 267 3.66 7.78 9.13
C MET A 267 2.53 8.05 8.15
N GLY A 268 2.40 9.30 7.69
CA GLY A 268 1.44 9.67 6.64
C GLY A 268 2.19 10.04 5.37
N SER A 269 2.13 9.16 4.37
CA SER A 269 2.86 9.30 3.11
C SER A 269 1.94 9.78 2.00
N SER A 270 2.47 10.65 1.14
CA SER A 270 1.82 10.99 -0.12
C SER A 270 2.04 9.88 -1.14
N ALA A 271 1.15 9.78 -2.13
CA ALA A 271 1.24 8.75 -3.16
C ALA A 271 2.58 8.81 -3.93
N SER A 272 3.15 7.63 -4.19
CA SER A 272 4.36 7.40 -4.99
C SER A 272 4.29 6.02 -5.65
N ASP A 273 5.30 5.64 -6.43
CA ASP A 273 5.34 4.31 -7.07
C ASP A 273 5.36 3.16 -6.04
N MET A 274 5.89 3.41 -4.85
CA MET A 274 6.04 2.42 -3.78
C MET A 274 5.02 2.57 -2.66
N VAL A 275 4.36 3.73 -2.56
CA VAL A 275 3.33 4.01 -1.56
C VAL A 275 2.08 4.47 -2.25
N LYS A 276 1.10 3.58 -2.42
CA LYS A 276 -0.07 3.88 -3.24
C LYS A 276 -1.29 3.09 -2.81
N THR A 277 -2.45 3.64 -3.15
CA THR A 277 -3.75 3.01 -3.02
C THR A 277 -4.38 2.94 -4.41
N GLY A 278 -5.19 1.93 -4.68
CA GLY A 278 -5.88 1.82 -5.96
C GLY A 278 -6.72 0.55 -6.08
N THR A 279 -7.34 0.39 -7.24
CA THR A 279 -8.12 -0.79 -7.59
C THR A 279 -7.62 -1.35 -8.92
N LEU A 280 -7.44 -2.68 -8.98
CA LEU A 280 -7.04 -3.41 -10.18
C LEU A 280 -8.12 -4.41 -10.55
N THR A 281 -8.37 -4.57 -11.84
CA THR A 281 -9.02 -5.78 -12.37
C THR A 281 -7.93 -6.75 -12.79
N SER A 282 -8.02 -7.99 -12.33
CA SER A 282 -7.04 -9.01 -12.70
C SER A 282 -7.13 -9.37 -14.18
N VAL A 283 -6.03 -9.89 -14.69
CA VAL A 283 -5.90 -10.40 -16.05
C VAL A 283 -5.52 -11.87 -15.99
N GLN A 284 -5.60 -12.57 -17.12
CA GLN A 284 -5.07 -13.93 -17.23
C GLN A 284 -3.61 -13.96 -16.78
N ASP A 285 -3.26 -14.89 -15.88
CA ASP A 285 -1.90 -15.01 -15.34
C ASP A 285 -0.91 -15.31 -16.50
N PRO A 286 0.10 -14.45 -16.73
CA PRO A 286 1.05 -14.63 -17.82
C PRO A 286 2.10 -15.72 -17.55
N GLY A 287 2.08 -16.32 -16.35
CA GLY A 287 2.99 -17.38 -15.97
C GLY A 287 2.76 -18.67 -16.75
N GLN A 288 3.83 -19.30 -17.21
CA GLN A 288 3.74 -20.59 -17.89
C GLN A 288 3.15 -21.65 -16.94
N GLY A 289 2.09 -22.33 -17.38
CA GLY A 289 1.33 -23.30 -16.58
C GLY A 289 0.26 -22.68 -15.67
N HIS A 290 0.05 -21.36 -15.73
CA HIS A 290 -0.96 -20.63 -14.97
C HIS A 290 -2.06 -20.05 -15.87
N GLU A 291 -2.17 -20.49 -17.11
CA GLU A 291 -3.04 -19.88 -18.12
C GLU A 291 -4.53 -19.97 -17.76
N SER A 292 -4.93 -20.86 -16.86
CA SER A 292 -6.31 -20.95 -16.34
C SER A 292 -6.58 -20.07 -15.11
N HIS A 293 -5.63 -19.24 -14.71
CA HIS A 293 -5.71 -18.41 -13.50
C HIS A 293 -5.81 -16.93 -13.83
N GLN A 294 -6.07 -16.10 -12.81
CA GLN A 294 -5.97 -14.65 -12.92
C GLN A 294 -4.97 -14.07 -11.93
N LEU A 295 -4.37 -12.95 -12.30
CA LEU A 295 -3.35 -12.22 -11.57
C LEU A 295 -3.60 -10.71 -11.62
N ALA A 296 -3.42 -10.03 -10.49
CA ALA A 296 -3.36 -8.57 -10.38
C ALA A 296 -1.99 -8.19 -9.80
N LEU A 297 -1.14 -7.57 -10.62
CA LEU A 297 0.22 -7.17 -10.23
C LEU A 297 0.20 -5.82 -9.52
N ILE A 298 0.61 -5.78 -8.26
CA ILE A 298 0.61 -4.57 -7.43
C ILE A 298 1.96 -3.85 -7.51
N LEU A 299 3.03 -4.61 -7.27
CA LEU A 299 4.42 -4.15 -7.42
C LEU A 299 5.09 -4.99 -8.50
N PRO A 300 5.55 -4.37 -9.60
CA PRO A 300 6.18 -5.09 -10.70
C PRO A 300 7.57 -5.61 -10.31
N PRO A 301 8.10 -6.62 -11.03
CA PRO A 301 9.46 -7.09 -10.85
C PRO A 301 10.50 -5.97 -10.78
N SER A 302 11.35 -6.02 -9.76
CA SER A 302 12.45 -5.08 -9.51
C SER A 302 13.73 -5.85 -9.18
N GLU A 303 14.88 -5.28 -9.55
CA GLU A 303 16.20 -5.81 -9.16
C GLU A 303 16.38 -5.80 -7.64
N LYS A 304 15.89 -4.75 -6.97
CA LYS A 304 15.85 -4.68 -5.51
C LYS A 304 14.57 -5.29 -5.00
N ALA A 305 14.69 -6.14 -3.98
CA ALA A 305 13.53 -6.69 -3.30
C ALA A 305 12.80 -5.59 -2.54
N TYR A 306 11.50 -5.52 -2.76
CA TYR A 306 10.60 -4.77 -1.92
C TYR A 306 10.44 -5.45 -0.56
N HIS A 307 10.18 -4.66 0.45
CA HIS A 307 9.57 -5.10 1.70
C HIS A 307 8.56 -4.05 2.15
N GLY A 308 7.53 -4.46 2.88
CA GLY A 308 6.49 -3.52 3.28
C GLY A 308 5.23 -4.19 3.76
N ILE A 309 4.14 -3.42 3.76
CA ILE A 309 2.82 -3.87 4.16
C ILE A 309 1.85 -3.67 3.00
N LEU A 310 1.03 -4.67 2.75
CA LEU A 310 -0.08 -4.64 1.80
C LEU A 310 -1.39 -4.86 2.55
N THR A 311 -2.33 -3.95 2.39
CA THR A 311 -3.74 -4.15 2.75
C THR A 311 -4.53 -4.33 1.47
N TYR A 312 -5.43 -5.30 1.44
CA TYR A 312 -6.23 -5.61 0.27
C TYR A 312 -7.68 -5.95 0.63
N SER A 313 -8.57 -5.75 -0.34
CA SER A 313 -9.97 -6.15 -0.32
C SER A 313 -10.40 -6.48 -1.74
N ALA A 314 -10.72 -7.75 -1.99
CA ALA A 314 -10.98 -8.34 -3.28
C ALA A 314 -12.43 -8.80 -3.42
N SER A 315 -12.88 -8.96 -4.67
CA SER A 315 -14.25 -9.38 -5.01
C SER A 315 -14.53 -10.87 -4.78
N GLU A 316 -13.48 -11.65 -4.49
CA GLU A 316 -13.54 -13.07 -4.17
C GLU A 316 -12.34 -13.46 -3.29
N PRO A 317 -12.31 -14.66 -2.68
CA PRO A 317 -11.14 -15.13 -1.94
C PRO A 317 -9.92 -15.27 -2.86
N VAL A 318 -8.78 -14.77 -2.42
CA VAL A 318 -7.56 -14.67 -3.24
C VAL A 318 -6.35 -15.34 -2.59
N GLN A 319 -5.29 -15.50 -3.38
CA GLN A 319 -3.96 -15.93 -2.98
C GLN A 319 -3.01 -14.73 -3.09
N LEU A 320 -2.08 -14.60 -2.15
CA LEU A 320 -1.04 -13.56 -2.19
C LEU A 320 0.23 -14.16 -2.77
N VAL A 321 0.87 -13.42 -3.67
CA VAL A 321 2.04 -13.86 -4.42
C VAL A 321 3.20 -12.93 -4.15
N SER A 322 4.34 -13.49 -3.76
CA SER A 322 5.64 -12.82 -3.80
C SER A 322 6.59 -13.60 -4.72
N LEU A 323 7.28 -12.88 -5.59
CA LEU A 323 8.33 -13.43 -6.44
C LEU A 323 9.70 -13.05 -5.89
N ILE A 324 10.59 -14.02 -5.70
CA ILE A 324 11.97 -13.81 -5.22
C ILE A 324 12.93 -14.19 -6.35
N GLY A 325 13.81 -13.29 -6.75
CA GLY A 325 14.78 -13.58 -7.81
C GLY A 325 15.25 -12.35 -8.59
N PRO A 326 15.80 -12.53 -9.80
CA PRO A 326 15.84 -13.79 -10.57
C PRO A 326 16.65 -14.92 -9.93
N ILE A 327 16.36 -16.17 -10.30
CA ILE A 327 17.09 -17.39 -9.89
C ILE A 327 17.50 -18.22 -11.11
N ASP A 328 18.49 -19.11 -10.97
CA ASP A 328 18.78 -20.15 -11.95
C ASP A 328 17.95 -21.42 -11.61
N PRO A 329 16.92 -21.78 -12.39
CA PRO A 329 16.07 -22.93 -12.06
C PRO A 329 16.82 -24.27 -12.14
N ALA A 330 17.94 -24.36 -12.86
CA ALA A 330 18.73 -25.59 -12.95
C ALA A 330 19.52 -25.85 -11.66
N VAL A 331 19.90 -24.78 -10.97
CA VAL A 331 20.72 -24.85 -9.74
C VAL A 331 19.87 -24.63 -8.50
N ASP A 332 18.99 -23.63 -8.52
CA ASP A 332 18.34 -23.07 -7.33
C ASP A 332 16.97 -23.68 -7.06
N LYS A 333 16.29 -24.25 -8.06
CA LYS A 333 14.91 -24.77 -7.90
C LYS A 333 14.83 -25.71 -6.71
N LYS A 334 15.69 -26.73 -6.60
CA LYS A 334 15.83 -27.64 -5.42
C LYS A 334 14.51 -27.99 -4.70
N GLY A 335 13.41 -28.20 -5.44
CA GLY A 335 12.07 -28.50 -4.91
C GLY A 335 11.14 -27.30 -4.63
N GLN A 336 11.64 -26.07 -4.72
CA GLN A 336 10.86 -24.83 -4.65
C GLN A 336 9.89 -24.69 -5.84
N MET A 337 8.76 -24.03 -5.58
CA MET A 337 7.89 -23.55 -6.65
C MET A 337 8.60 -22.42 -7.39
N VAL A 338 8.49 -22.43 -8.71
CA VAL A 338 9.14 -21.44 -9.56
C VAL A 338 8.14 -20.86 -10.54
N TYR A 339 8.34 -19.61 -10.90
CA TYR A 339 7.49 -18.85 -11.80
C TYR A 339 8.32 -18.24 -12.93
N THR A 340 7.82 -18.32 -14.16
CA THR A 340 8.41 -17.66 -15.33
C THR A 340 7.32 -17.21 -16.28
N MET A 341 7.49 -16.02 -16.86
CA MET A 341 6.60 -15.49 -17.90
C MET A 341 7.16 -15.76 -19.30
N ASP A 342 8.47 -15.82 -19.46
CA ASP A 342 9.18 -15.85 -20.74
C ASP A 342 9.98 -17.15 -20.97
N GLY A 343 10.05 -18.05 -19.98
CA GLY A 343 10.86 -19.26 -19.99
C GLY A 343 12.36 -19.02 -19.79
N LYS A 344 12.78 -17.77 -19.58
CA LYS A 344 14.18 -17.35 -19.46
C LYS A 344 14.47 -16.78 -18.07
N THR A 345 13.60 -15.90 -17.59
CA THR A 345 13.68 -15.27 -16.28
C THR A 345 12.83 -16.07 -15.32
N TRP A 346 13.47 -16.60 -14.27
CA TRP A 346 12.81 -17.44 -13.28
C TRP A 346 12.84 -16.78 -11.91
N PHE A 347 11.76 -16.94 -11.17
CA PHE A 347 11.62 -16.49 -9.79
C PHE A 347 11.25 -17.69 -8.92
N ALA A 348 11.74 -17.72 -7.68
CA ALA A 348 11.11 -18.52 -6.65
C ALA A 348 9.74 -17.91 -6.32
N LEU A 349 8.72 -18.77 -6.24
CA LEU A 349 7.33 -18.39 -6.08
C LEU A 349 6.89 -18.66 -4.64
N VAL A 350 6.52 -17.59 -3.93
CA VAL A 350 5.87 -17.67 -2.61
C VAL A 350 4.38 -17.49 -2.80
N PHE A 351 3.61 -18.51 -2.41
CA PHE A 351 2.15 -18.45 -2.32
C PHE A 351 1.72 -18.41 -0.86
N ILE A 352 0.81 -17.48 -0.55
CA ILE A 352 0.08 -17.46 0.70
C ILE A 352 -1.40 -17.59 0.35
N GLU A 353 -2.07 -18.58 0.94
CA GLU A 353 -3.51 -18.80 0.76
C GLU A 353 -4.23 -18.35 2.05
N PRO A 354 -4.55 -17.04 2.19
CA PRO A 354 -5.23 -16.55 3.39
C PRO A 354 -6.66 -17.10 3.51
N GLY A 355 -7.25 -17.56 2.40
CA GLY A 355 -8.62 -18.07 2.37
C GLY A 355 -9.68 -16.99 2.56
N THR A 356 -9.30 -15.72 2.48
CA THR A 356 -10.16 -14.55 2.71
C THR A 356 -10.18 -13.62 1.51
N GLN A 357 -11.23 -12.79 1.43
CA GLN A 357 -11.37 -11.74 0.40
C GLN A 357 -10.55 -10.49 0.74
N ALA A 358 -10.24 -10.27 2.01
CA ALA A 358 -9.55 -9.08 2.49
C ALA A 358 -8.58 -9.43 3.61
N GLY A 359 -7.55 -8.60 3.79
CA GLY A 359 -6.59 -8.72 4.88
C GLY A 359 -5.41 -7.78 4.73
N THR A 360 -4.43 -8.00 5.61
CA THR A 360 -3.17 -7.25 5.66
C THR A 360 -2.01 -8.24 5.67
N TRP A 361 -0.95 -7.92 4.95
CA TRP A 361 0.19 -8.81 4.75
C TRP A 361 1.49 -8.02 4.77
N GLU A 362 2.38 -8.36 5.72
CA GLU A 362 3.78 -7.95 5.70
C GLU A 362 4.54 -8.84 4.71
N PHE A 363 5.14 -8.24 3.69
CA PHE A 363 5.76 -8.96 2.58
C PHE A 363 7.23 -8.61 2.39
N ALA A 364 7.93 -9.51 1.69
CA ALA A 364 9.22 -9.24 1.06
C ALA A 364 9.30 -9.99 -0.28
N GLY A 365 9.89 -9.36 -1.31
CA GLY A 365 10.09 -9.96 -2.62
C GLY A 365 10.35 -8.95 -3.73
N ASN A 366 10.77 -9.43 -4.89
CA ASN A 366 11.05 -8.63 -6.08
C ASN A 366 9.80 -8.25 -6.87
N ALA A 367 8.66 -8.91 -6.66
CA ALA A 367 7.35 -8.51 -7.19
C ALA A 367 6.24 -8.99 -6.24
N ILE A 368 5.13 -8.26 -6.20
CA ILE A 368 3.97 -8.58 -5.36
C ILE A 368 2.70 -8.55 -6.20
N ALA A 369 1.90 -9.61 -6.08
CA ALA A 369 0.64 -9.73 -6.79
C ALA A 369 -0.43 -10.43 -5.95
N VAL A 370 -1.67 -10.32 -6.43
CA VAL A 370 -2.83 -11.06 -5.93
C VAL A 370 -3.30 -11.99 -7.03
N HIS A 371 -3.64 -13.22 -6.70
CA HIS A 371 -3.90 -14.31 -7.62
C HIS A 371 -5.19 -15.06 -7.27
N THR A 372 -5.83 -15.66 -8.25
CA THR A 372 -6.91 -16.65 -8.05
C THR A 372 -6.74 -17.80 -9.03
N LYS A 373 -7.19 -18.99 -8.63
CA LYS A 373 -7.24 -20.17 -9.50
C LYS A 373 -8.45 -20.16 -10.45
N ASN A 374 -9.32 -19.15 -10.33
CA ASN A 374 -10.47 -18.98 -11.20
C ASN A 374 -10.06 -18.42 -12.57
N ILE A 375 -10.82 -18.77 -13.61
CA ILE A 375 -10.61 -18.27 -14.98
C ILE A 375 -11.24 -16.89 -15.22
N THR A 376 -12.11 -16.44 -14.32
CA THR A 376 -12.85 -15.18 -14.45
C THR A 376 -12.12 -14.04 -13.73
N PRO A 377 -11.99 -12.85 -14.34
CA PRO A 377 -11.39 -11.70 -13.67
C PRO A 377 -12.06 -11.37 -12.35
N PHE A 378 -11.24 -10.95 -11.38
CA PHE A 378 -11.65 -10.41 -10.09
C PHE A 378 -11.18 -8.97 -9.97
N GLN A 379 -11.77 -8.22 -9.03
CA GLN A 379 -11.31 -6.89 -8.68
C GLN A 379 -10.63 -6.92 -7.31
N VAL A 380 -9.54 -6.17 -7.16
CA VAL A 380 -8.88 -5.97 -5.87
C VAL A 380 -8.58 -4.50 -5.64
N SER A 381 -9.09 -3.96 -4.54
CA SER A 381 -8.67 -2.67 -4.01
C SER A 381 -7.54 -2.93 -3.02
N TYR A 382 -6.49 -2.13 -3.09
CA TYR A 382 -5.29 -2.31 -2.27
C TYR A 382 -4.72 -0.98 -1.78
N THR A 383 -4.05 -1.01 -0.64
CA THR A 383 -3.12 0.01 -0.19
C THR A 383 -1.78 -0.65 0.12
N VAL A 384 -0.69 -0.11 -0.40
CA VAL A 384 0.66 -0.63 -0.20
C VAL A 384 1.58 0.49 0.26
N ASP A 385 2.43 0.18 1.25
CA ASP A 385 3.62 0.96 1.59
C ASP A 385 4.83 0.04 1.49
N ALA A 386 5.68 0.28 0.49
CA ALA A 386 6.83 -0.53 0.15
C ALA A 386 8.13 0.26 0.18
N HIS A 387 9.22 -0.44 0.47
CA HIS A 387 10.58 0.09 0.51
C HIS A 387 11.58 -0.89 -0.13
N ASN A 388 12.73 -0.38 -0.60
CA ASN A 388 13.76 -1.11 -1.37
C ASN A 388 15.15 -0.94 -0.76
#